data_AF-A0A022RWI7-F1
#
_entry.id   AF-A0A022RWI7-F1
#
_cell.length_a   1.000
_cell.length_b   1.000
_cell.length_c   1.000
_cell.angle_alpha   90.00
_cell.angle_beta   90.00
_cell.angle_gamma   90.00
#
_symmetry.space_group_name_H-M   'P 1'
#
loop_
_entity.id
_entity.type
_entity.pdbx_description
1 polymer ?
#
loop_
_entity_poly.entity_id
_entity_poly.type
_entity_poly.pdbx_seq_one_letter_code
_entity_poly.pdbx_strand_id
1 'polypeptide(L)'
;MSTSNGNLSSQRGIVDFEDEPDHLLVLVHGILASPSDWTYFESELKRRLGKKFLIYASSCNMYTKTFTGIDGAGKRLADEVVQVVKKTESLKKISFLAHSLGGLFARNAISVLYSPNVSANKGLIAGLEAINFITLATPHLGVRGNRQLPFLLGVSFLEKLAAPIAPVFTGRTGSQLFLTDGKPNKPPLLLRMASDCEDGKFISALGAFKCRVLYANVSYDHMVGWRTSSIRRENELFKVSNSYYV
;
A
#
# COMPACT_ATOMS: atom_id res chain seq x y z
N MET A 1 2.07 -25.51 -68.08
CA MET A 1 2.49 -24.96 -66.77
C MET A 1 1.52 -23.88 -66.38
N SER A 2 0.66 -24.12 -65.40
CA SER A 2 -0.24 -23.13 -64.82
C SER A 2 -0.03 -23.18 -63.31
N THR A 3 0.49 -22.09 -62.76
CA THR A 3 0.84 -21.93 -61.35
C THR A 3 -0.37 -21.41 -60.59
N SER A 4 -0.97 -22.26 -59.75
CA SER A 4 -1.97 -21.85 -58.77
C SER A 4 -1.28 -21.21 -57.57
N ASN A 5 -1.37 -19.89 -57.46
CA ASN A 5 -1.01 -19.15 -56.25
C ASN A 5 -2.08 -19.39 -55.17
N GLY A 6 -1.75 -20.25 -54.21
CA GLY A 6 -2.49 -20.41 -52.97
C GLY A 6 -2.37 -19.14 -52.13
N ASN A 7 -3.50 -18.50 -51.89
CA ASN A 7 -3.60 -17.32 -51.04
C ASN A 7 -3.61 -17.81 -49.57
N LEU A 8 -2.46 -17.75 -48.90
CA LEU A 8 -2.32 -18.08 -47.49
C LEU A 8 -2.81 -16.88 -46.65
N SER A 9 -4.12 -16.78 -46.45
CA SER A 9 -4.69 -15.85 -45.47
C SER A 9 -4.24 -16.29 -44.07
N SER A 10 -3.36 -15.53 -43.44
CA SER A 10 -2.98 -15.73 -42.05
C SER A 10 -4.21 -15.48 -41.16
N GLN A 11 -4.76 -16.57 -40.62
CA GLN A 11 -5.65 -16.47 -39.46
C GLN A 11 -4.83 -15.86 -38.32
N ARG A 12 -4.95 -14.54 -38.10
CA ARG A 12 -4.69 -13.97 -36.78
C ARG A 12 -5.63 -14.69 -35.84
N GLY A 13 -5.08 -15.59 -35.01
CA GLY A 13 -5.82 -16.27 -33.98
C GLY A 13 -6.60 -15.24 -33.18
N ILE A 14 -7.91 -15.47 -33.06
CA ILE A 14 -8.74 -14.79 -32.09
C ILE A 14 -8.14 -15.18 -30.73
N VAL A 15 -7.36 -14.28 -30.13
CA VAL A 15 -6.84 -14.48 -28.78
C VAL A 15 -8.06 -14.46 -27.88
N ASP A 16 -8.35 -15.59 -27.24
CA ASP A 16 -9.49 -15.72 -26.36
C ASP A 16 -9.19 -14.93 -25.07
N PHE A 17 -9.57 -13.65 -25.06
CA PHE A 17 -9.39 -12.75 -23.90
C PHE A 17 -10.12 -13.24 -22.63
N GLU A 18 -10.95 -14.28 -22.74
CA GLU A 18 -11.57 -14.98 -21.61
C GLU A 18 -10.53 -15.56 -20.64
N ASP A 19 -9.30 -15.88 -21.07
CA ASP A 19 -8.30 -16.53 -20.20
C ASP A 19 -7.27 -15.56 -19.59
N GLU A 20 -7.33 -14.27 -19.93
CA GLU A 20 -6.42 -13.26 -19.38
C GLU A 20 -6.89 -12.70 -18.02
N PRO A 21 -5.95 -12.30 -17.13
CA PRO A 21 -6.31 -11.71 -15.85
C PRO A 21 -6.98 -10.35 -16.03
N ASP A 22 -8.15 -10.15 -15.40
CA ASP A 22 -8.87 -8.86 -15.41
C ASP A 22 -8.68 -8.06 -14.10
N HIS A 23 -8.03 -8.66 -13.10
CA HIS A 23 -7.86 -8.06 -11.77
C HIS A 23 -6.39 -8.06 -11.33
N LEU A 24 -5.80 -6.88 -11.17
CA LEU A 24 -4.49 -6.69 -10.55
C LEU A 24 -4.57 -6.67 -9.01
N LEU A 25 -3.85 -7.57 -8.35
CA LEU A 25 -3.60 -7.50 -6.91
C LEU A 25 -2.14 -7.12 -6.64
N VAL A 26 -1.93 -5.89 -6.18
CA VAL A 26 -0.60 -5.37 -5.84
C VAL A 26 -0.26 -5.69 -4.39
N LEU A 27 0.82 -6.45 -4.16
CA LEU A 27 1.36 -6.74 -2.84
C LEU A 27 2.48 -5.77 -2.49
N VAL A 28 2.37 -5.08 -1.35
CA VAL A 28 3.30 -4.01 -0.95
C VAL A 28 3.95 -4.34 0.38
N HIS A 29 5.26 -4.61 0.36
CA HIS A 29 6.02 -5.03 1.53
C HIS A 29 6.33 -3.87 2.49
N GLY A 30 6.71 -4.22 3.72
CA GLY A 30 7.05 -3.30 4.79
C GLY A 30 8.50 -2.82 4.76
N ILE A 31 8.93 -2.26 5.89
CA ILE A 31 10.29 -1.73 6.07
C ILE A 31 11.35 -2.82 5.94
N LEU A 32 12.47 -2.51 5.27
CA LEU A 32 13.59 -3.45 5.01
C LEU A 32 13.24 -4.76 4.30
N ALA A 33 12.00 -4.94 3.86
CA ALA A 33 11.51 -6.14 3.22
C ALA A 33 11.72 -6.11 1.69
N SER A 34 11.27 -7.17 1.03
CA SER A 34 11.32 -7.35 -0.42
C SER A 34 10.12 -8.18 -0.93
N PRO A 35 9.99 -8.38 -2.25
CA PRO A 35 9.00 -9.32 -2.80
C PRO A 35 9.09 -10.75 -2.23
N SER A 36 10.28 -11.20 -1.79
CA SER A 36 10.45 -12.57 -1.25
C SER A 36 9.62 -12.82 0.01
N ASP A 37 9.32 -11.79 0.79
CA ASP A 37 8.47 -11.89 1.98
C ASP A 37 7.02 -12.27 1.62
N TRP A 38 6.62 -12.07 0.36
CA TRP A 38 5.31 -12.45 -0.14
C TRP A 38 5.27 -13.84 -0.77
N THR A 39 6.38 -14.58 -0.90
CA THR A 39 6.40 -15.85 -1.67
C THR A 39 5.33 -16.85 -1.23
N TYR A 40 5.16 -17.05 0.07
CA TYR A 40 4.12 -17.95 0.59
C TYR A 40 2.71 -17.40 0.32
N PHE A 41 2.49 -16.12 0.60
CA PHE A 41 1.21 -15.44 0.37
C PHE A 41 0.81 -15.48 -1.11
N GLU A 42 1.73 -15.19 -2.01
CA GLU A 42 1.50 -15.23 -3.45
C GLU A 42 1.08 -16.62 -3.90
N SER A 43 1.76 -17.67 -3.42
CA SER A 43 1.43 -19.06 -3.73
C SER A 43 0.01 -19.42 -3.27
N GLU A 44 -0.36 -19.04 -2.05
CA GLU A 44 -1.69 -19.31 -1.49
C GLU A 44 -2.79 -18.48 -2.17
N LEU A 45 -2.50 -17.22 -2.49
CA LEU A 45 -3.42 -16.34 -3.21
C LEU A 45 -3.67 -16.86 -4.63
N LYS A 46 -2.62 -17.29 -5.35
CA LYS A 46 -2.75 -17.91 -6.68
C LYS A 46 -3.64 -19.15 -6.61
N ARG A 47 -3.45 -20.00 -5.60
CA ARG A 47 -4.25 -21.20 -5.38
C ARG A 47 -5.73 -20.90 -5.13
N ARG A 48 -6.03 -19.84 -4.37
CA ARG A 48 -7.42 -19.49 -3.97
C ARG A 48 -8.17 -18.62 -4.98
N LEU A 49 -7.48 -17.68 -5.61
CA LEU A 49 -8.08 -16.66 -6.48
C LEU A 49 -8.11 -17.08 -7.96
N GLY A 50 -7.24 -18.02 -8.35
CA GLY A 50 -7.18 -18.52 -9.72
C GLY A 50 -6.60 -17.53 -10.73
N LYS A 51 -6.74 -17.86 -12.02
CA LYS A 51 -6.06 -17.19 -13.14
C LYS A 51 -6.57 -15.78 -13.47
N LYS A 52 -7.77 -15.42 -13.01
CA LYS A 52 -8.34 -14.07 -13.24
C LYS A 52 -7.58 -12.96 -12.50
N PHE A 53 -6.76 -13.32 -11.52
CA PHE A 53 -5.93 -12.39 -10.78
C PHE A 53 -4.48 -12.38 -11.28
N LEU A 54 -4.02 -11.21 -11.69
CA LEU A 54 -2.60 -10.91 -11.79
C LEU A 54 -2.10 -10.48 -10.40
N ILE A 55 -1.43 -11.39 -9.70
CA ILE A 55 -0.83 -11.09 -8.39
C ILE A 55 0.58 -10.58 -8.61
N TYR A 56 0.87 -9.37 -8.14
CA TYR A 56 2.11 -8.66 -8.38
C TYR A 56 2.74 -8.16 -7.08
N ALA A 57 3.87 -8.74 -6.68
CA ALA A 57 4.64 -8.27 -5.54
C ALA A 57 5.61 -7.15 -5.94
N SER A 58 5.34 -5.93 -5.47
CA SER A 58 6.11 -4.73 -5.81
C SER A 58 7.56 -4.85 -5.32
N SER A 59 8.51 -4.49 -6.19
CA SER A 59 9.95 -4.53 -5.92
C SER A 59 10.59 -3.13 -5.82
N CYS A 60 9.83 -2.09 -6.15
CA CYS A 60 10.35 -0.72 -6.30
C CYS A 60 10.95 -0.12 -5.02
N ASN A 61 10.59 -0.66 -3.85
CA ASN A 61 10.97 -0.13 -2.53
C ASN A 61 11.81 -1.09 -1.68
N MET A 62 12.48 -2.09 -2.26
CA MET A 62 13.26 -3.08 -1.52
C MET A 62 14.32 -2.50 -0.57
N TYR A 63 14.48 -3.13 0.60
CA TYR A 63 15.57 -2.87 1.55
C TYR A 63 15.66 -1.39 1.96
N THR A 64 16.83 -0.77 1.81
CA THR A 64 17.11 0.61 2.22
C THR A 64 16.33 1.66 1.43
N LYS A 65 15.73 1.30 0.27
CA LYS A 65 14.84 2.23 -0.46
C LYS A 65 13.61 2.62 0.36
N THR A 66 13.20 1.79 1.31
CA THR A 66 12.12 2.10 2.28
C THR A 66 12.40 3.33 3.15
N PHE A 67 13.65 3.80 3.22
CA PHE A 67 14.06 4.91 4.11
C PHE A 67 13.98 6.29 3.44
N THR A 68 13.69 6.33 2.14
CA THR A 68 13.75 7.56 1.32
C THR A 68 12.48 8.44 1.39
N GLY A 69 11.61 8.19 2.36
CA GLY A 69 10.34 8.89 2.55
C GLY A 69 9.15 8.13 1.97
N ILE A 70 8.01 8.22 2.66
CA ILE A 70 6.72 7.62 2.32
C ILE A 70 6.21 8.17 0.98
N ASP A 71 6.36 9.47 0.75
CA ASP A 71 5.96 10.13 -0.50
C ASP A 71 6.85 9.71 -1.68
N GLY A 72 8.16 9.61 -1.47
CA GLY A 72 9.08 9.09 -2.48
C GLY A 72 8.82 7.62 -2.83
N ALA A 73 8.58 6.80 -1.82
CA ALA A 73 8.23 5.38 -1.99
C ALA A 73 6.85 5.20 -2.65
N GLY A 74 5.87 6.03 -2.30
CA GLY A 74 4.55 6.04 -2.93
C GLY A 74 4.61 6.42 -4.41
N LYS A 75 5.41 7.43 -4.77
CA LYS A 75 5.63 7.81 -6.18
C LYS A 75 6.23 6.66 -6.99
N ARG A 76 7.28 6.02 -6.50
CA ARG A 76 7.89 4.85 -7.17
C ARG A 76 6.92 3.68 -7.33
N LEU A 77 6.11 3.42 -6.30
CA LEU A 77 5.07 2.39 -6.38
C LEU A 77 4.00 2.73 -7.41
N ALA A 78 3.56 4.00 -7.47
CA ALA A 78 2.62 4.45 -8.49
C ALA A 78 3.19 4.26 -9.90
N ASP A 79 4.45 4.62 -10.12
CA ASP A 79 5.13 4.44 -11.40
C ASP A 79 5.22 2.95 -11.78
N GLU A 80 5.61 2.07 -10.84
CA GLU A 80 5.66 0.61 -11.04
C GLU A 80 4.29 0.04 -11.41
N VAL A 81 3.23 0.45 -10.70
CA VAL A 81 1.84 0.03 -10.99
C VAL A 81 1.41 0.47 -12.40
N VAL A 82 1.71 1.70 -12.82
CA VAL A 82 1.41 2.16 -14.18
C VAL A 82 2.10 1.28 -15.23
N GLN A 83 3.34 0.85 -14.98
CA GLN A 83 4.05 -0.05 -15.89
C GLN A 83 3.38 -1.42 -15.98
N VAL A 84 2.91 -1.97 -14.85
CA VAL A 84 2.16 -3.24 -14.83
C VAL A 84 0.86 -3.11 -15.61
N VAL A 85 0.08 -2.05 -15.34
CA VAL A 85 -1.20 -1.82 -16.03
C VAL A 85 -1.02 -1.66 -17.53
N LYS A 86 -0.02 -0.89 -17.97
CA LYS A 86 0.28 -0.72 -19.41
C LYS A 86 0.71 -2.00 -20.12
N LYS A 87 1.31 -2.96 -19.40
CA LYS A 87 1.76 -4.24 -19.95
C LYS A 87 0.66 -5.29 -20.02
N THR A 88 -0.50 -5.05 -19.42
CA THR A 88 -1.59 -6.02 -19.33
C THR A 88 -2.92 -5.33 -19.61
N GLU A 89 -3.24 -5.20 -20.90
CA GLU A 89 -4.41 -4.44 -21.39
C GLU A 89 -5.76 -5.01 -20.94
N SER A 90 -5.81 -6.30 -20.57
CA SER A 90 -7.01 -6.98 -20.07
C SER A 90 -7.45 -6.56 -18.67
N LEU A 91 -6.58 -5.86 -17.92
CA LEU A 91 -6.90 -5.42 -16.56
C LEU A 91 -8.05 -4.41 -16.55
N LYS A 92 -9.04 -4.67 -15.69
CA LYS A 92 -10.20 -3.81 -15.44
C LYS A 92 -10.30 -3.38 -13.99
N LYS A 93 -9.72 -4.15 -13.08
CA LYS A 93 -9.85 -3.99 -11.62
C LYS A 93 -8.50 -3.95 -10.95
N ILE A 94 -8.41 -3.22 -9.84
CA ILE A 94 -7.21 -3.16 -9.01
C ILE A 94 -7.54 -3.31 -7.51
N SER A 95 -6.69 -4.06 -6.83
CA SER A 95 -6.66 -4.19 -5.38
C SER A 95 -5.25 -4.00 -4.86
N PHE A 96 -5.12 -3.56 -3.61
CA PHE A 96 -3.86 -3.48 -2.87
C PHE A 96 -3.96 -4.33 -1.60
N LEU A 97 -2.91 -5.10 -1.33
CA LEU A 97 -2.64 -5.72 -0.04
C LEU A 97 -1.27 -5.26 0.45
N ALA A 98 -1.24 -4.51 1.54
CA ALA A 98 -0.02 -3.88 2.02
C ALA A 98 0.28 -4.25 3.46
N HIS A 99 1.56 -4.49 3.78
CA HIS A 99 2.01 -4.85 5.10
C HIS A 99 2.86 -3.73 5.73
N SER A 100 2.60 -3.44 7.00
CA SER A 100 3.38 -2.50 7.81
C SER A 100 3.54 -1.14 7.12
N LEU A 101 4.75 -0.61 7.05
CA LEU A 101 5.10 0.63 6.35
C LEU A 101 4.62 0.65 4.88
N GLY A 102 4.51 -0.51 4.23
CA GLY A 102 3.99 -0.64 2.88
C GLY A 102 2.58 -0.08 2.72
N GLY A 103 1.75 -0.12 3.77
CA GLY A 103 0.41 0.48 3.71
C GLY A 103 0.44 2.00 3.60
N LEU A 104 1.44 2.67 4.18
CA LEU A 104 1.63 4.11 4.01
C LEU A 104 2.14 4.44 2.60
N PHE A 105 3.04 3.62 2.05
CA PHE A 105 3.47 3.73 0.65
C PHE A 105 2.28 3.58 -0.29
N ALA A 106 1.44 2.56 -0.08
CA ALA A 106 0.24 2.31 -0.86
C ALA A 106 -0.76 3.47 -0.76
N ARG A 107 -1.01 4.01 0.45
CA ARG A 107 -1.88 5.19 0.64
C ARG A 107 -1.41 6.42 -0.14
N ASN A 108 -0.10 6.64 -0.21
CA ASN A 108 0.45 7.73 -1.03
C ASN A 108 0.39 7.40 -2.53
N ALA A 109 0.69 6.16 -2.93
CA ALA A 109 0.64 5.74 -4.33
C ALA A 109 -0.76 5.88 -4.93
N ILE A 110 -1.81 5.46 -4.21
CA ILE A 110 -3.19 5.55 -4.72
C ILE A 110 -3.63 6.99 -4.94
N SER A 111 -3.14 7.97 -4.17
CA SER A 111 -3.46 9.38 -4.42
C SER A 111 -2.77 9.92 -5.68
N VAL A 112 -1.59 9.39 -6.02
CA VAL A 112 -0.90 9.70 -7.27
C VAL A 112 -1.59 9.05 -8.47
N LEU A 113 -2.08 7.83 -8.29
CA LEU A 113 -2.77 7.05 -9.33
C LEU A 113 -4.23 7.47 -9.56
N TYR A 114 -4.78 8.28 -8.66
CA TYR A 114 -6.20 8.62 -8.66
C TYR A 114 -6.58 9.57 -9.79
N SER A 115 -7.60 9.20 -10.54
CA SER A 115 -8.27 10.08 -11.50
C SER A 115 -9.75 10.19 -11.15
N PRO A 116 -10.29 11.42 -11.01
CA PRO A 116 -11.74 11.60 -10.86
C PRO A 116 -12.45 11.07 -12.11
N ASN A 117 -13.50 10.28 -11.93
CA ASN A 117 -14.36 9.84 -13.02
C ASN A 117 -15.71 10.52 -12.88
N VAL A 118 -15.89 11.60 -13.65
CA VAL A 118 -17.09 12.44 -13.63
C VAL A 118 -18.33 11.65 -14.11
N SER A 119 -18.13 10.65 -14.98
CA SER A 119 -19.23 9.89 -15.57
C SER A 119 -19.77 8.78 -14.67
N ALA A 120 -18.96 8.23 -13.77
CA ALA A 120 -19.33 7.08 -12.94
C ALA A 120 -19.53 7.41 -11.44
N ASN A 121 -19.41 8.69 -11.04
CA ASN A 121 -19.43 9.15 -9.64
C ASN A 121 -18.45 8.41 -8.70
N LYS A 122 -17.43 7.73 -9.25
CA LYS A 122 -16.40 6.99 -8.52
C LYS A 122 -15.09 7.09 -9.28
N GLY A 123 -14.06 7.69 -8.67
CA GLY A 123 -12.76 7.80 -9.32
C GLY A 123 -12.10 6.44 -9.58
N LEU A 124 -11.12 6.45 -10.49
CA LEU A 124 -10.34 5.29 -10.89
C LEU A 124 -8.95 5.34 -10.27
N ILE A 125 -8.29 4.20 -10.18
CA ILE A 125 -6.90 4.08 -9.74
C ILE A 125 -6.09 3.49 -10.89
N ALA A 126 -5.19 4.28 -11.46
CA ALA A 126 -4.44 3.92 -12.68
C ALA A 126 -5.35 3.54 -13.86
N GLY A 127 -6.53 4.16 -13.95
CA GLY A 127 -7.54 3.84 -14.97
C GLY A 127 -8.37 2.57 -14.69
N LEU A 128 -8.12 1.87 -13.58
CA LEU A 128 -8.81 0.65 -13.20
C LEU A 128 -9.86 0.90 -12.12
N GLU A 129 -10.89 0.05 -12.09
CA GLU A 129 -11.89 0.04 -11.00
C GLU A 129 -11.23 -0.41 -9.69
N ALA A 130 -11.30 0.42 -8.66
CA ALA A 130 -10.71 0.16 -7.36
C ALA A 130 -11.62 -0.77 -6.52
N ILE A 131 -11.14 -1.98 -6.21
CA ILE A 131 -11.93 -3.00 -5.51
C ILE A 131 -11.59 -3.05 -4.02
N ASN A 132 -10.39 -3.52 -3.67
CA ASN A 132 -9.99 -3.69 -2.27
C ASN A 132 -8.73 -2.89 -1.94
N PHE A 133 -8.75 -2.15 -0.84
CA PHE A 133 -7.56 -1.60 -0.21
C PHE A 133 -7.40 -2.24 1.18
N ILE A 134 -6.44 -3.15 1.31
CA ILE A 134 -6.24 -3.95 2.51
C ILE A 134 -4.87 -3.62 3.11
N THR A 135 -4.84 -3.37 4.41
CA THR A 135 -3.60 -3.13 5.16
C THR A 135 -3.48 -4.06 6.34
N LEU A 136 -2.27 -4.60 6.56
CA LEU A 136 -1.91 -5.48 7.65
C LEU A 136 -0.87 -4.78 8.53
N ALA A 137 -1.17 -4.57 9.81
CA ALA A 137 -0.25 -3.96 10.77
C ALA A 137 0.37 -2.63 10.30
N THR A 138 -0.37 -1.80 9.56
CA THR A 138 0.15 -0.53 9.03
C THR A 138 0.04 0.59 10.08
N PRO A 139 1.11 1.36 10.37
CA PRO A 139 1.07 2.48 11.31
C PRO A 139 0.39 3.72 10.69
N HIS A 140 -0.91 3.64 10.42
CA HIS A 140 -1.70 4.69 9.76
C HIS A 140 -1.62 6.07 10.42
N LEU A 141 -1.46 6.09 11.75
CA LEU A 141 -1.36 7.31 12.57
C LEU A 141 0.08 7.69 12.95
N GLY A 142 1.08 7.05 12.31
CA GLY A 142 2.48 7.20 12.69
C GLY A 142 2.85 6.35 13.90
N VAL A 143 3.83 6.78 14.69
CA VAL A 143 4.35 6.03 15.84
C VAL A 143 4.38 6.84 17.15
N ARG A 144 3.72 8.01 17.19
CA ARG A 144 3.67 8.89 18.37
C ARG A 144 2.59 8.39 19.35
N GLY A 145 2.92 8.29 20.65
CA GLY A 145 1.91 8.11 21.72
C GLY A 145 1.97 6.84 22.59
N ASN A 146 3.06 6.07 22.58
CA ASN A 146 3.21 4.91 23.46
C ASN A 146 4.09 5.22 24.71
N ARG A 147 3.63 6.05 25.67
CA ARG A 147 4.25 6.29 27.00
C ARG A 147 5.79 6.19 27.10
N GLN A 148 6.49 6.75 26.11
CA GLN A 148 7.92 6.60 26.00
C GLN A 148 8.49 7.87 25.43
N LEU A 149 9.00 8.69 26.36
CA LEU A 149 10.25 9.44 26.22
C LEU A 149 10.41 10.31 27.46
N PRO A 150 11.57 10.24 28.13
CA PRO A 150 12.34 11.47 28.21
C PRO A 150 13.70 11.43 27.52
N PHE A 151 14.21 10.26 27.07
CA PHE A 151 15.58 10.19 26.53
C PHE A 151 15.89 9.01 25.58
N LEU A 152 15.06 8.81 24.55
CA LEU A 152 14.94 7.67 23.59
C LEU A 152 13.65 6.85 23.79
N LEU A 153 12.84 6.84 22.73
CA LEU A 153 11.59 6.09 22.51
C LEU A 153 11.69 4.66 23.06
N GLY A 154 11.24 4.42 24.29
CA GLY A 154 11.35 3.17 25.07
C GLY A 154 10.81 1.87 24.45
N VAL A 155 10.81 1.71 23.14
CA VAL A 155 10.60 0.46 22.47
C VAL A 155 11.86 -0.36 22.75
N SER A 156 11.82 -1.23 23.76
CA SER A 156 12.97 -2.05 24.20
C SER A 156 13.60 -2.90 23.08
N PHE A 157 12.94 -3.02 21.92
CA PHE A 157 13.44 -3.67 20.72
C PHE A 157 14.41 -2.80 19.89
N LEU A 158 14.29 -1.47 19.97
CA LEU A 158 15.15 -0.56 19.20
C LEU A 158 16.57 -0.50 19.70
N GLU A 159 16.81 -0.72 20.99
CA GLU A 159 18.18 -0.78 21.53
C GLU A 159 18.97 -1.98 21.01
N LYS A 160 18.30 -3.10 20.65
CA LYS A 160 18.96 -4.30 20.12
C LYS A 160 19.14 -4.30 18.60
N LEU A 161 18.45 -3.41 17.88
CA LEU A 161 18.52 -3.29 16.43
C LEU A 161 18.97 -1.89 15.96
N ALA A 162 19.42 -1.03 16.89
CA ALA A 162 19.67 0.39 16.64
C ALA A 162 20.56 0.68 15.43
N ALA A 163 21.59 -0.13 15.16
CA ALA A 163 22.52 0.13 14.06
C ALA A 163 21.90 -0.02 12.66
N PRO A 164 21.27 -1.15 12.27
CA PRO A 164 20.69 -1.31 10.93
C PRO A 164 19.44 -0.46 10.63
N ILE A 165 18.68 -0.04 11.66
CA ILE A 165 17.48 0.80 11.50
C ILE A 165 17.69 2.27 11.88
N ALA A 166 18.85 2.68 12.39
CA ALA A 166 19.18 4.10 12.64
C ALA A 166 18.86 5.02 11.44
N PRO A 167 19.18 4.65 10.18
CA PRO A 167 18.82 5.47 9.01
C PRO A 167 17.32 5.65 8.81
N VAL A 168 16.47 4.78 9.37
CA VAL A 168 15.01 4.97 9.39
C VAL A 168 14.69 6.14 10.29
N PHE A 169 15.17 6.11 11.53
CA PHE A 169 14.85 7.07 12.58
C PHE A 169 15.44 8.46 12.29
N THR A 170 16.63 8.51 11.68
CA THR A 170 17.26 9.76 11.25
C THR A 170 16.90 10.16 9.82
N GLY A 171 16.34 9.24 9.04
CA GLY A 171 15.96 9.48 7.65
C GLY A 171 14.56 10.07 7.49
N ARG A 172 14.23 10.38 6.23
CA ARG A 172 12.97 11.04 5.87
C ARG A 172 11.74 10.23 6.26
N THR A 173 11.79 8.90 6.08
CA THR A 173 10.71 8.00 6.49
C THR A 173 10.44 8.07 8.00
N GLY A 174 11.47 8.06 8.84
CA GLY A 174 11.30 8.18 10.29
C GLY A 174 10.72 9.52 10.68
N SER A 175 11.25 10.63 10.13
CA SER A 175 10.69 11.96 10.40
C SER A 175 9.19 12.03 10.07
N GLN A 176 8.74 11.40 8.99
CA GLN A 176 7.32 11.30 8.64
C GLN A 176 6.52 10.40 9.59
N LEU A 177 7.07 9.24 10.00
CA LEU A 177 6.43 8.35 10.98
C LEU A 177 6.28 9.01 12.37
N PHE A 178 7.25 9.83 12.77
CA PHE A 178 7.23 10.58 14.02
C PHE A 178 6.43 11.90 13.94
N LEU A 179 5.90 12.23 12.76
CA LEU A 179 5.22 13.50 12.48
C LEU A 179 6.10 14.72 12.77
N THR A 180 7.42 14.61 12.58
CA THR A 180 8.39 15.69 12.76
C THR A 180 8.79 16.36 11.44
N ASP A 181 8.25 15.90 10.31
CA ASP A 181 8.52 16.46 8.98
C ASP A 181 7.70 17.73 8.65
N GLY A 182 6.97 18.26 9.63
CA GLY A 182 6.16 19.47 9.49
C GLY A 182 7.00 20.74 9.37
N LYS A 183 6.45 21.73 8.66
CA LYS A 183 6.95 23.10 8.55
C LYS A 183 5.85 24.08 8.98
N PRO A 184 6.15 25.36 9.32
CA PRO A 184 5.15 26.32 9.79
C PRO A 184 3.88 26.41 8.94
N ASN A 185 4.02 26.34 7.61
CA ASN A 185 2.90 26.43 6.67
C ASN A 185 2.57 25.09 5.99
N LYS A 186 3.14 23.97 6.45
CA LYS A 186 2.93 22.66 5.84
C LYS A 186 2.93 21.56 6.90
N PRO A 187 1.76 21.02 7.28
CA PRO A 187 1.68 19.99 8.30
C PRO A 187 2.43 18.71 7.90
N PRO A 188 2.78 17.85 8.88
CA PRO A 188 3.41 16.55 8.64
C PRO A 188 2.70 15.73 7.56
N LEU A 189 3.44 14.94 6.78
CA LEU A 189 2.87 14.18 5.66
C LEU A 189 1.69 13.30 6.07
N LEU A 190 1.79 12.56 7.18
CA LEU A 190 0.72 11.67 7.62
C LEU A 190 -0.58 12.41 7.95
N LEU A 191 -0.46 13.63 8.50
CA LEU A 191 -1.62 14.48 8.74
C LEU A 191 -2.22 14.98 7.42
N ARG A 192 -1.38 15.37 6.45
CA ARG A 192 -1.85 15.74 5.11
C ARG A 192 -2.59 14.60 4.42
N MET A 193 -2.14 13.36 4.60
CA MET A 193 -2.79 12.16 4.05
C MET A 193 -4.16 11.83 4.68
N ALA A 194 -4.57 12.53 5.74
CA ALA A 194 -5.88 12.38 6.38
C ALA A 194 -6.97 13.27 5.75
N SER A 195 -6.64 14.07 4.74
CA SER A 195 -7.56 14.94 4.01
C SER A 195 -7.15 15.06 2.54
N ASP A 196 -8.03 15.54 1.69
CA ASP A 196 -7.64 15.97 0.35
C ASP A 196 -6.99 17.37 0.43
N CYS A 197 -5.84 17.53 -0.21
CA CYS A 197 -5.11 18.80 -0.24
C CYS A 197 -4.41 19.03 -1.59
N GLU A 198 -3.62 20.09 -1.69
CA GLU A 198 -2.86 20.43 -2.90
C GLU A 198 -1.85 19.35 -3.28
N ASP A 199 -1.28 18.64 -2.30
CA ASP A 199 -0.29 17.58 -2.54
C ASP A 199 -0.95 16.28 -3.07
N GLY A 200 -2.27 16.12 -2.93
CA GLY A 200 -2.95 14.92 -3.38
C GLY A 200 -4.37 14.75 -2.83
N LYS A 201 -5.17 13.96 -3.55
CA LYS A 201 -6.54 13.60 -3.18
C LYS A 201 -6.56 12.29 -2.37
N PHE A 202 -5.93 12.30 -1.20
CA PHE A 202 -5.68 11.09 -0.41
C PHE A 202 -6.97 10.37 0.06
N ILE A 203 -7.96 11.13 0.53
CA ILE A 203 -9.22 10.56 1.04
C ILE A 203 -10.14 10.22 -0.12
N SER A 204 -10.20 11.04 -1.17
CA SER A 204 -10.97 10.69 -2.37
C SER A 204 -10.42 9.43 -3.06
N ALA A 205 -9.09 9.28 -3.14
CA ALA A 205 -8.45 8.08 -3.68
C ALA A 205 -8.77 6.83 -2.86
N LEU A 206 -8.71 6.92 -1.52
CA LEU A 206 -9.18 5.84 -0.65
C LEU A 206 -10.68 5.57 -0.84
N GLY A 207 -11.48 6.62 -1.00
CA GLY A 207 -12.93 6.58 -1.22
C GLY A 207 -13.32 5.85 -2.51
N ALA A 208 -12.45 5.82 -3.51
CA ALA A 208 -12.66 5.11 -4.77
C ALA A 208 -12.81 3.59 -4.59
N PHE A 209 -12.12 3.01 -3.59
CA PHE A 209 -12.16 1.57 -3.35
C PHE A 209 -13.54 1.13 -2.84
N LYS A 210 -14.11 0.06 -3.42
CA LYS A 210 -15.36 -0.55 -2.93
C LYS A 210 -15.24 -1.03 -1.49
N CYS A 211 -14.09 -1.61 -1.13
CA CYS A 211 -13.81 -2.14 0.19
C CYS A 211 -12.47 -1.60 0.72
N ARG A 212 -12.46 -1.13 1.97
CA ARG A 212 -11.27 -0.68 2.70
C ARG A 212 -11.20 -1.46 4.00
N VAL A 213 -10.15 -2.25 4.18
CA VAL A 213 -9.97 -3.09 5.38
C VAL A 213 -8.60 -2.83 5.98
N LEU A 214 -8.57 -2.67 7.29
CA LEU A 214 -7.34 -2.62 8.08
C LEU A 214 -7.39 -3.73 9.12
N TYR A 215 -6.30 -4.48 9.21
CA TYR A 215 -6.07 -5.47 10.26
C TYR A 215 -4.97 -4.94 11.17
N ALA A 216 -5.31 -4.78 12.44
CA ALA A 216 -4.40 -4.35 13.50
C ALA A 216 -4.12 -5.52 14.42
N ASN A 217 -2.85 -5.79 14.69
CA ASN A 217 -2.46 -6.81 15.67
C ASN A 217 -2.76 -6.30 17.08
N VAL A 218 -3.43 -7.12 17.89
CA VAL A 218 -3.77 -6.80 19.29
C VAL A 218 -2.68 -7.28 20.25
N SER A 219 -1.90 -8.28 19.85
CA SER A 219 -0.83 -8.88 20.64
C SER A 219 0.29 -9.38 19.72
N TYR A 220 1.49 -9.57 20.27
CA TYR A 220 2.68 -10.09 19.59
C TYR A 220 3.25 -9.24 18.45
N ASP A 221 2.74 -8.03 18.25
CA ASP A 221 3.34 -7.02 17.37
C ASP A 221 3.99 -5.92 18.21
N HIS A 222 5.31 -6.04 18.37
CA HIS A 222 6.11 -5.07 19.11
C HIS A 222 6.56 -3.88 18.25
N MET A 223 6.33 -3.94 16.93
CA MET A 223 6.81 -2.93 15.99
C MET A 223 5.73 -1.91 15.66
N VAL A 224 4.49 -2.37 15.47
CA VAL A 224 3.35 -1.50 15.15
C VAL A 224 2.30 -1.62 16.23
N GLY A 225 2.21 -0.58 17.07
CA GLY A 225 1.23 -0.53 18.13
C GLY A 225 -0.20 -0.59 17.60
N TRP A 226 -1.07 -1.30 18.32
CA TRP A 226 -2.50 -1.40 18.01
C TRP A 226 -3.16 -0.01 17.84
N ARG A 227 -2.77 0.95 18.67
CA ARG A 227 -3.29 2.34 18.64
C ARG A 227 -3.01 3.07 17.34
N THR A 228 -1.93 2.72 16.64
CA THR A 228 -1.53 3.40 15.40
C THR A 228 -1.91 2.61 14.15
N SER A 229 -2.25 1.33 14.31
CA SER A 229 -2.72 0.46 13.23
C SER A 229 -4.23 0.26 13.17
N SER A 230 -4.96 0.59 14.25
CA SER A 230 -6.42 0.60 14.27
C SER A 230 -6.96 2.01 14.05
N ILE A 231 -8.01 2.13 13.23
CA ILE A 231 -8.83 3.35 13.12
C ILE A 231 -10.26 2.94 13.44
N ARG A 232 -10.83 3.54 14.49
CA ARG A 232 -12.17 3.23 14.99
C ARG A 232 -12.91 4.51 15.31
N ARG A 233 -14.23 4.46 15.20
CA ARG A 233 -15.07 5.51 15.78
C ARG A 233 -14.97 5.42 17.30
N GLU A 234 -15.15 6.55 17.98
CA GLU A 234 -15.06 6.60 19.45
C GLU A 234 -16.06 5.64 20.12
N ASN A 235 -17.25 5.47 19.54
CA ASN A 235 -18.28 4.54 20.02
C ASN A 235 -17.95 3.04 19.79
N GLU A 236 -16.91 2.72 19.02
CA GLU A 236 -16.43 1.35 18.77
C GLU A 236 -15.25 0.97 19.69
N LEU A 237 -14.75 1.91 20.50
CA LEU A 237 -13.74 1.65 21.51
C LEU A 237 -14.39 1.03 22.73
N PHE A 238 -13.78 -0.02 23.28
CA PHE A 238 -14.22 -0.56 24.56
C PHE A 238 -14.09 0.52 25.64
N LYS A 239 -15.12 0.68 26.47
CA LYS A 239 -15.02 1.52 27.66
C LYS A 239 -13.99 0.86 28.57
N VAL A 240 -12.86 1.53 28.78
CA VAL A 240 -11.85 1.07 29.72
C VAL A 240 -12.47 1.17 31.11
N SER A 241 -12.89 0.05 31.69
CA SER A 241 -13.16 -0.01 33.13
C SER A 241 -11.84 0.20 33.85
N ASN A 242 -11.77 1.21 34.73
CA ASN A 242 -10.60 1.55 35.53
C ASN A 242 -10.18 0.41 36.47
N SER A 243 -9.61 -0.65 35.94
CA SER A 243 -9.13 -1.78 36.71
C SER A 243 -7.93 -2.36 35.97
N TYR A 244 -6.78 -2.28 36.63
CA TYR A 244 -5.49 -2.89 36.28
C TYR A 244 -4.62 -2.09 35.29
N TYR A 245 -4.01 -1.02 35.82
CA TYR A 245 -2.59 -0.74 35.54
C TYR A 245 -1.75 -1.55 36.53
N VAL A 246 -0.92 -2.46 36.02
CA VAL A 246 0.37 -2.85 36.63
C VAL A 246 1.40 -2.71 35.53
#